data_AF-A0A5Q4TBT3-F1
#
_entry.id   AF-A0A5Q4TBT3-F1
#
_cell.length_a   1.000
_cell.length_b   1.000
_cell.length_c   1.000
_cell.angle_alpha   90.00
_cell.angle_beta   90.00
_cell.angle_gamma   90.00
#
_symmetry.space_group_name_H-M   'P 1'
#
loop_
_entity.id
_entity.type
_entity.pdbx_description
1 polymer ?
#
loop_
_entity_poly.entity_id
_entity_poly.type
_entity_poly.pdbx_seq_one_letter_code
_entity_poly.pdbx_strand_id
1 'polypeptide(L)'
;MRGLTGTDGGRGRAGGTAAAGLVALALLGAGCSTGGSGLQDEGAAPSEAAAKATPSPAPSGSAGHFTGSVDAVDLLRKDPKVSARVKADLRPCGPDSYPVDTSYGVLTGGSVPDVVVNVMTCGDAVGMGTYVYRGTGGSYENVFAVEEPAVYAAIDRGDLVVTKQVYAKADPVDDPSGEEITTYRWSAGKFARQYWVRNEYSRAVGEGEVVASEAPAPDGG
;
A
#
# COMPACT_ATOMS: atom_id res chain seq x y z
N MET A 1 46.83 -18.13 54.92
CA MET A 1 46.42 -17.40 56.14
C MET A 1 45.02 -17.91 56.49
N ARG A 2 44.84 -18.91 57.37
CA ARG A 2 44.64 -18.84 58.83
C ARG A 2 43.73 -17.69 59.31
N GLY A 3 42.58 -18.06 59.91
CA GLY A 3 41.68 -17.19 60.71
C GLY A 3 40.20 -17.64 60.61
N LEU A 4 39.74 -18.68 61.33
CA LEU A 4 39.09 -18.64 62.67
C LEU A 4 37.61 -18.16 62.62
N THR A 5 36.64 -19.08 62.58
CA THR A 5 35.80 -19.61 63.70
C THR A 5 34.82 -18.64 64.33
N GLY A 6 33.53 -19.01 64.32
CA GLY A 6 32.46 -18.43 65.16
C GLY A 6 31.08 -19.02 64.84
N THR A 7 30.66 -19.98 65.65
CA THR A 7 29.42 -20.79 65.57
C THR A 7 28.19 -20.10 66.16
N ASP A 8 27.04 -20.37 65.52
CA ASP A 8 25.68 -20.68 66.03
C ASP A 8 25.04 -19.93 67.22
N GLY A 9 23.74 -19.60 67.00
CA GLY A 9 22.70 -19.82 68.01
C GLY A 9 21.67 -18.69 68.15
N GLY A 10 20.44 -18.89 67.67
CA GLY A 10 19.32 -18.02 68.03
C GLY A 10 18.03 -18.20 67.22
N ARG A 11 17.30 -19.30 67.45
CA ARG A 11 15.91 -19.49 67.01
C ARG A 11 14.98 -18.59 67.83
N GLY A 12 14.19 -17.75 67.15
CA GLY A 12 12.99 -17.10 67.67
C GLY A 12 11.77 -17.49 66.83
N ARG A 13 10.71 -17.97 67.47
CA ARG A 13 9.48 -18.53 66.90
C ARG A 13 8.32 -17.59 67.26
N ALA A 14 7.27 -17.58 66.42
CA ALA A 14 5.91 -17.04 66.58
C ALA A 14 5.62 -15.97 65.50
N GLY A 15 4.54 -16.02 64.72
CA GLY A 15 3.23 -16.63 64.92
C GLY A 15 2.19 -15.53 64.68
N GLY A 16 1.25 -15.71 63.76
CA GLY A 16 0.21 -14.71 63.50
C GLY A 16 -0.65 -14.98 62.26
N THR A 17 -1.56 -15.93 62.36
CA THR A 17 -2.72 -16.08 61.47
C THR A 17 -3.85 -15.14 61.91
N ALA A 18 -4.41 -14.34 61.00
CA ALA A 18 -5.72 -13.70 61.12
C ALA A 18 -6.24 -13.41 59.70
N ALA A 19 -7.15 -14.24 59.19
CA ALA A 19 -8.60 -14.07 59.21
C ALA A 19 -9.10 -12.96 58.26
N ALA A 20 -9.60 -13.37 57.08
CA ALA A 20 -10.46 -12.55 56.24
C ALA A 20 -11.76 -13.32 55.97
N GLY A 21 -12.86 -12.74 56.45
CA GLY A 21 -14.19 -13.34 56.52
C GLY A 21 -14.96 -13.36 55.21
N LEU A 22 -15.99 -14.21 55.22
CA LEU A 22 -17.00 -14.41 54.19
C LEU A 22 -17.76 -13.12 53.84
N VAL A 23 -18.07 -12.96 52.55
CA VAL A 23 -19.38 -12.46 52.11
C VAL A 23 -19.86 -13.28 50.92
N ALA A 24 -20.89 -14.10 51.16
CA ALA A 24 -21.68 -14.72 50.11
C ALA A 24 -22.88 -13.81 49.80
N LEU A 25 -23.05 -13.43 48.54
CA LEU A 25 -24.24 -12.77 48.01
C LEU A 25 -24.72 -13.58 46.81
N ALA A 26 -25.75 -14.37 47.05
CA ALA A 26 -26.55 -15.00 46.00
C ALA A 26 -27.54 -13.96 45.46
N LEU A 27 -27.49 -13.68 44.17
CA LEU A 27 -28.55 -12.99 43.43
C LEU A 27 -28.89 -13.81 42.19
N LEU A 28 -30.12 -14.32 42.17
CA LEU A 28 -30.78 -14.92 41.02
C LEU A 28 -31.08 -13.83 39.97
N GLY A 29 -30.92 -14.16 38.69
CA GLY A 29 -31.38 -13.32 37.58
C GLY A 29 -31.45 -14.12 36.30
N ALA A 30 -32.59 -14.02 35.62
CA ALA A 30 -33.01 -14.83 34.49
C ALA A 30 -32.21 -14.55 33.20
N GLY A 31 -32.43 -15.43 32.21
CA GLY A 31 -31.60 -15.57 31.01
C GLY A 31 -31.67 -14.45 29.98
N CYS A 32 -30.84 -14.58 28.96
CA CYS A 32 -31.04 -13.98 27.63
C CYS A 32 -30.48 -14.92 26.56
N SER A 33 -31.34 -15.19 25.59
CA SER A 33 -31.13 -15.90 24.34
C SER A 33 -29.93 -15.39 23.53
N THR A 34 -29.21 -16.29 22.88
CA THR A 34 -28.39 -15.96 21.71
C THR A 34 -29.32 -15.64 20.54
N GLY A 35 -29.79 -14.40 20.48
CA GLY A 35 -30.62 -13.88 19.39
C GLY A 35 -30.27 -12.43 19.16
N GLY A 36 -29.40 -12.18 18.19
CA GLY A 36 -28.95 -10.83 17.86
C GLY A 36 -28.06 -10.85 16.64
N SER A 37 -28.65 -10.98 15.46
CA SER A 37 -28.05 -10.40 14.25
C SER A 37 -28.07 -8.89 14.47
N GLY A 38 -26.96 -8.33 14.94
CA GLY A 38 -26.77 -6.88 14.99
C GLY A 38 -26.79 -6.36 13.56
N LEU A 39 -27.95 -5.92 13.08
CA LEU A 39 -27.95 -4.88 12.06
C LEU A 39 -27.47 -3.64 12.77
N GLN A 40 -26.28 -3.19 12.39
CA GLN A 40 -25.78 -1.88 12.71
C GLN A 40 -26.76 -0.87 12.08
N ASP A 41 -27.57 -0.22 12.92
CA ASP A 41 -28.40 0.90 12.51
C ASP A 41 -27.47 2.11 12.32
N GLU A 42 -26.90 2.22 11.12
CA GLU A 42 -26.20 3.41 10.67
C GLU A 42 -27.26 4.52 10.53
N GLY A 43 -27.60 5.15 11.66
CA GLY A 43 -28.67 6.16 11.74
C GLY A 43 -28.62 7.17 10.60
N ALA A 44 -29.80 7.63 10.16
CA ALA A 44 -29.95 8.49 9.00
C ALA A 44 -28.95 9.65 9.00
N ALA A 45 -28.16 9.75 7.92
CA ALA A 45 -27.18 10.81 7.75
C ALA A 45 -27.84 12.17 7.99
N PRO A 46 -27.22 13.07 8.80
CA PRO A 46 -27.76 14.40 9.00
C PRO A 46 -27.85 15.10 7.64
N SER A 47 -29.06 15.47 7.24
CA SER A 47 -29.30 16.30 6.08
C SER A 47 -28.88 17.73 6.43
N GLU A 48 -27.58 18.00 6.44
CA GLU A 48 -27.13 19.38 6.32
C GLU A 48 -27.58 19.87 4.96
N ALA A 49 -28.44 20.89 4.99
CA ALA A 49 -28.84 21.63 3.81
C ALA A 49 -27.55 22.15 3.14
N ALA A 50 -27.19 21.51 2.03
CA ALA A 50 -26.03 21.89 1.26
C ALA A 50 -26.09 23.40 0.97
N ALA A 51 -25.14 24.14 1.53
CA ALA A 51 -24.86 25.50 1.08
C ALA A 51 -24.70 25.44 -0.44
N LYS A 52 -25.36 26.35 -1.15
CA LYS A 52 -25.27 26.44 -2.62
C LYS A 52 -23.81 26.59 -3.03
N ALA A 53 -23.15 25.48 -3.32
CA ALA A 53 -21.90 25.47 -4.04
C ALA A 53 -22.21 26.01 -5.44
N THR A 54 -21.55 27.11 -5.80
CA THR A 54 -21.53 27.58 -7.19
C THR A 54 -21.10 26.40 -8.05
N PRO A 55 -21.86 26.01 -9.09
CA PRO A 55 -21.48 24.89 -9.93
C PRO A 55 -20.09 25.19 -10.53
N SER A 56 -19.09 24.42 -10.09
CA SER A 56 -17.83 24.32 -10.81
C SER A 56 -18.16 23.81 -12.21
N PRO A 57 -17.55 24.34 -13.30
CA PRO A 57 -17.78 23.81 -14.62
C PRO A 57 -17.49 22.31 -14.59
N ALA A 58 -18.53 21.50 -14.80
CA ALA A 58 -18.39 20.07 -15.00
C ALA A 58 -17.40 19.87 -16.17
N PRO A 59 -16.51 18.87 -16.12
CA PRO A 59 -15.69 18.55 -17.27
C PRO A 59 -16.61 18.36 -18.48
N SER A 60 -16.53 19.31 -19.41
CA SER A 60 -17.32 19.28 -20.63
C SER A 60 -16.75 18.20 -21.52
N GLY A 61 -17.25 17.00 -21.35
CA GLY A 61 -16.91 15.86 -22.17
C GLY A 61 -17.72 14.68 -21.72
N SER A 62 -18.77 14.35 -22.47
CA SER A 62 -19.11 12.95 -22.68
C SER A 62 -17.92 12.33 -23.43
N ALA A 63 -16.80 12.12 -22.72
CA ALA A 63 -15.69 11.37 -23.25
C ALA A 63 -16.24 9.96 -23.41
N GLY A 64 -16.65 9.61 -24.63
CA GLY A 64 -16.84 8.21 -24.97
C GLY A 64 -15.62 7.45 -24.46
N HIS A 65 -15.85 6.30 -23.81
CA HIS A 65 -14.76 5.48 -23.31
C HIS A 65 -13.71 5.31 -24.40
N PHE A 66 -12.46 5.71 -24.13
CA PHE A 66 -11.38 5.54 -25.09
C PHE A 66 -11.15 4.04 -25.29
N THR A 67 -11.35 3.56 -26.52
CA THR A 67 -11.17 2.14 -26.88
C THR A 67 -9.92 1.92 -27.74
N GLY A 68 -9.10 2.96 -27.95
CA GLY A 68 -7.84 2.83 -28.68
C GLY A 68 -6.79 2.10 -27.85
N SER A 69 -5.74 1.66 -28.52
CA SER A 69 -4.53 1.17 -27.88
C SER A 69 -3.30 1.64 -28.65
N VAL A 70 -2.18 1.71 -27.94
CA VAL A 70 -0.87 2.05 -28.51
C VAL A 70 0.06 0.87 -28.33
N ASP A 71 0.92 0.61 -29.32
CA ASP A 71 2.04 -0.31 -29.17
C ASP A 71 3.11 0.33 -28.27
N ALA A 72 3.00 0.08 -26.96
CA ALA A 72 3.92 0.63 -25.98
C ALA A 72 5.35 0.11 -26.16
N VAL A 73 5.52 -1.11 -26.65
CA VAL A 73 6.85 -1.69 -26.90
C VAL A 73 7.52 -0.94 -28.04
N ASP A 74 6.81 -0.70 -29.13
CA ASP A 74 7.32 0.06 -30.27
C ASP A 74 7.63 1.52 -29.89
N LEU A 75 6.76 2.17 -29.10
CA LEU A 75 7.04 3.51 -28.54
C LEU A 75 8.37 3.54 -27.78
N LEU A 76 8.52 2.66 -26.78
CA LEU A 76 9.71 2.62 -25.93
C LEU A 76 10.97 2.31 -26.74
N ARG A 77 10.90 1.41 -27.72
CA ARG A 77 12.05 1.05 -28.57
C ARG A 77 12.52 2.24 -29.42
N LYS A 78 11.59 2.98 -30.01
CA LYS A 78 11.87 4.12 -30.89
C LYS A 78 12.27 5.39 -30.13
N ASP A 79 11.86 5.52 -28.87
CA ASP A 79 12.10 6.71 -28.08
C ASP A 79 13.58 6.85 -27.65
N PRO A 80 14.30 7.89 -28.09
CA PRO A 80 15.70 8.09 -27.70
C PRO A 80 15.89 8.48 -26.22
N LYS A 81 14.83 8.89 -25.51
CA LYS A 81 14.88 9.21 -24.07
C LYS A 81 14.88 7.97 -23.18
N VAL A 82 14.50 6.81 -23.71
CA VAL A 82 14.53 5.54 -23.00
C VAL A 82 15.95 4.98 -23.01
N SER A 83 16.50 4.61 -21.85
CA SER A 83 17.88 4.13 -21.77
C SER A 83 18.07 2.78 -22.45
N ALA A 84 19.34 2.53 -22.83
CA ALA A 84 19.74 1.24 -23.37
C ALA A 84 19.46 0.08 -22.40
N ARG A 85 19.54 0.32 -21.08
CA ARG A 85 19.25 -0.69 -20.06
C ARG A 85 17.79 -1.13 -20.14
N VAL A 86 16.86 -0.18 -20.09
CA VAL A 86 15.42 -0.49 -20.19
C VAL A 86 15.10 -1.16 -21.52
N LYS A 87 15.67 -0.70 -22.65
CA LYS A 87 15.47 -1.34 -23.96
C LYS A 87 16.00 -2.76 -24.04
N ALA A 88 17.09 -3.07 -23.34
CA ALA A 88 17.66 -4.41 -23.29
C ALA A 88 16.78 -5.37 -22.47
N ASP A 89 16.13 -4.87 -21.42
CA ASP A 89 15.21 -5.65 -20.58
C ASP A 89 13.77 -5.69 -21.11
N LEU A 90 13.43 -4.82 -22.07
CA LEU A 90 12.19 -4.88 -22.84
C LEU A 90 12.23 -6.05 -23.84
N ARG A 91 12.13 -7.27 -23.32
CA ARG A 91 12.01 -8.53 -24.05
C ARG A 91 10.69 -9.21 -23.69
N PRO A 92 10.17 -10.10 -24.55
CA PRO A 92 9.00 -10.90 -24.18
C PRO A 92 9.29 -11.74 -22.93
N CYS A 93 8.36 -11.72 -21.97
CA CYS A 93 8.33 -12.64 -20.82
C CYS A 93 7.61 -13.97 -21.13
N GLY A 94 6.98 -14.05 -22.30
CA GLY A 94 6.24 -15.20 -22.84
C GLY A 94 6.12 -15.05 -24.36
N PRO A 95 5.31 -15.87 -25.06
CA PRO A 95 5.22 -15.85 -26.52
C PRO A 95 5.08 -14.46 -27.13
N ASP A 96 4.21 -13.61 -26.56
CA ASP A 96 4.03 -12.21 -26.99
C ASP A 96 3.70 -11.26 -25.82
N SER A 97 3.95 -11.67 -24.58
CA SER A 97 3.67 -10.87 -23.39
C SER A 97 4.91 -10.11 -22.94
N TYR A 98 4.89 -8.78 -23.00
CA TYR A 98 5.96 -7.93 -22.48
C TYR A 98 5.66 -7.45 -21.06
N PRO A 99 6.67 -7.12 -20.23
CA PRO A 99 6.47 -6.65 -18.87
C PRO A 99 6.14 -5.16 -18.87
N VAL A 100 5.06 -4.79 -19.55
CA VAL A 100 4.66 -3.40 -19.75
C VAL A 100 3.19 -3.22 -19.43
N ASP A 101 2.88 -2.27 -18.56
CA ASP A 101 1.52 -1.81 -18.30
C ASP A 101 1.26 -0.48 -18.99
N THR A 102 0.04 -0.30 -19.50
CA THR A 102 -0.40 0.97 -20.10
C THR A 102 -1.64 1.49 -19.40
N SER A 103 -1.63 2.78 -19.07
CA SER A 103 -2.79 3.50 -18.56
C SER A 103 -3.05 4.72 -19.42
N TYR A 104 -4.32 5.00 -19.72
CA TYR A 104 -4.73 6.11 -20.58
C TYR A 104 -5.51 7.14 -19.77
N GLY A 105 -5.18 8.42 -19.93
CA GLY A 105 -5.88 9.50 -19.22
C GLY A 105 -5.48 10.88 -19.70
N VAL A 106 -6.23 11.91 -19.27
CA VAL A 106 -5.94 13.30 -19.63
C VAL A 106 -5.07 13.93 -18.53
N LEU A 107 -3.75 13.93 -18.73
CA LEU A 107 -2.77 14.53 -17.83
C LEU A 107 -2.28 15.89 -18.33
N THR A 108 -2.22 16.07 -19.66
CA THR A 108 -1.60 17.25 -20.31
C THR A 108 -2.61 18.23 -20.92
N GLY A 109 -3.91 17.98 -20.72
CA GLY A 109 -5.02 18.79 -21.25
C GLY A 109 -5.24 18.67 -22.77
N GLY A 110 -4.66 17.65 -23.41
CA GLY A 110 -4.88 17.35 -24.83
C GLY A 110 -6.27 16.77 -25.11
N SER A 111 -6.67 16.78 -26.40
CA SER A 111 -7.91 16.13 -26.87
C SER A 111 -7.77 14.62 -27.08
N VAL A 112 -6.54 14.12 -27.14
CA VAL A 112 -6.19 12.70 -27.18
C VAL A 112 -5.67 12.33 -25.79
N PRO A 113 -6.09 11.19 -25.20
CA PRO A 113 -5.53 10.72 -23.93
C PRO A 113 -4.01 10.57 -24.01
N ASP A 114 -3.33 10.95 -22.94
CA ASP A 114 -1.93 10.62 -22.72
C ASP A 114 -1.81 9.15 -22.31
N VAL A 115 -0.65 8.54 -22.56
CA VAL A 115 -0.34 7.15 -22.18
C VAL A 115 0.75 7.17 -21.11
N VAL A 116 0.44 6.58 -19.96
CA VAL A 116 1.44 6.20 -18.97
C VAL A 116 1.88 4.77 -19.28
N VAL A 117 3.19 4.58 -19.40
CA VAL A 117 3.80 3.28 -19.69
C VAL A 117 4.74 2.92 -18.55
N ASN A 118 4.45 1.83 -17.83
CA ASN A 118 5.32 1.28 -16.80
C ASN A 118 6.05 0.07 -17.38
N VAL A 119 7.38 0.01 -17.22
CA VAL A 119 8.21 -1.15 -17.58
C VAL A 119 8.62 -1.84 -16.29
N MET A 120 8.48 -3.16 -16.28
CA MET A 120 8.79 -4.01 -15.14
C MET A 120 9.78 -5.11 -15.52
N THR A 121 10.31 -5.80 -14.53
CA THR A 121 11.04 -7.05 -14.72
C THR A 121 10.09 -8.20 -15.05
N CYS A 122 10.56 -9.16 -15.86
CA CYS A 122 9.83 -10.42 -16.05
C CYS A 122 9.89 -11.27 -14.78
N GLY A 123 8.73 -11.77 -14.33
CA GLY A 123 8.63 -12.75 -13.25
C GLY A 123 8.10 -12.15 -11.94
N ASP A 124 8.80 -11.16 -11.41
CA ASP A 124 8.48 -10.50 -10.13
C ASP A 124 7.80 -9.13 -10.28
N ALA A 125 7.60 -8.66 -11.52
CA ALA A 125 6.88 -7.42 -11.84
C ALA A 125 7.42 -6.18 -11.11
N VAL A 126 8.73 -6.14 -10.84
CA VAL A 126 9.38 -5.00 -10.19
C VAL A 126 9.58 -3.88 -11.20
N GLY A 127 9.10 -2.69 -10.87
CA GLY A 127 9.25 -1.49 -11.68
C GLY A 127 10.70 -1.18 -12.06
N MET A 128 10.93 -0.86 -13.32
CA MET A 128 12.23 -0.45 -13.87
C MET A 128 12.20 0.97 -14.41
N GLY A 129 11.04 1.44 -14.82
CA GLY A 129 10.85 2.79 -15.32
C GLY A 129 9.40 3.09 -15.63
N THR A 130 9.07 4.38 -15.60
CA THR A 130 7.77 4.91 -15.98
C THR A 130 7.92 6.08 -16.94
N TYR A 131 7.03 6.16 -17.91
CA TYR A 131 7.05 7.15 -18.98
C TYR A 131 5.66 7.73 -19.20
N VAL A 132 5.57 9.02 -19.54
CA VAL A 132 4.33 9.63 -20.02
C VAL A 132 4.50 10.09 -21.45
N TYR A 133 3.65 9.57 -22.33
CA TYR A 133 3.56 9.94 -23.72
C TYR A 133 2.33 10.80 -23.96
N ARG A 134 2.56 12.05 -24.39
CA ARG A 134 1.53 12.99 -24.74
C ARG A 134 1.02 12.78 -26.15
N GLY A 135 -0.28 12.63 -26.32
CA GLY A 135 -0.92 12.53 -27.64
C GLY A 135 -1.01 13.88 -28.34
N THR A 136 -0.39 14.02 -29.52
CA THR A 136 -0.47 15.23 -30.36
C THR A 136 -0.76 14.87 -31.81
N GLY A 137 -1.97 15.14 -32.31
CA GLY A 137 -2.26 15.13 -33.75
C GLY A 137 -1.90 13.83 -34.50
N GLY A 138 -1.95 12.68 -33.85
CA GLY A 138 -1.64 11.37 -34.44
C GLY A 138 -0.28 10.77 -34.06
N SER A 139 0.51 11.45 -33.24
CA SER A 139 1.75 10.92 -32.66
C SER A 139 1.77 11.03 -31.13
N TYR A 140 2.72 10.33 -30.52
CA TYR A 140 2.96 10.34 -29.09
C TYR A 140 4.38 10.85 -28.80
N GLU A 141 4.49 11.86 -27.93
CA GLU A 141 5.76 12.45 -27.52
C GLU A 141 6.03 12.13 -26.04
N ASN A 142 7.22 11.63 -25.71
CA ASN A 142 7.62 11.46 -24.31
C ASN A 142 7.83 12.82 -23.63
N VAL A 143 7.04 13.10 -22.60
CA VAL A 143 7.07 14.35 -21.81
C VAL A 143 7.46 14.13 -20.34
N PHE A 144 7.68 12.88 -19.93
CA PHE A 144 8.11 12.50 -18.60
C PHE A 144 8.76 11.12 -18.63
N ALA A 145 9.86 10.96 -17.89
CA ALA A 145 10.54 9.68 -17.71
C ALA A 145 11.19 9.63 -16.32
N VAL A 146 11.04 8.50 -15.64
CA VAL A 146 11.81 8.13 -14.45
C VAL A 146 12.25 6.68 -14.62
N GLU A 147 13.55 6.45 -14.59
CA GLU A 147 14.15 5.11 -14.71
C GLU A 147 14.91 4.77 -13.44
N GLU A 148 14.17 4.37 -12.41
CA GLU A 148 14.72 3.97 -11.13
C GLU A 148 14.17 2.60 -10.72
N PRO A 149 14.88 1.82 -9.91
CA PRO A 149 14.34 0.56 -9.40
C PRO A 149 13.07 0.76 -8.58
N ALA A 150 12.14 -0.17 -8.74
CA ALA A 150 10.87 -0.27 -8.05
C ALA A 150 9.95 0.95 -8.17
N VAL A 151 10.03 1.67 -9.30
CA VAL A 151 9.09 2.75 -9.63
C VAL A 151 7.88 2.25 -10.42
N TYR A 152 6.71 2.78 -10.09
CA TYR A 152 5.48 2.57 -10.82
C TYR A 152 4.65 3.84 -10.81
N ALA A 153 4.04 4.21 -11.93
CA ALA A 153 3.15 5.36 -12.01
C ALA A 153 1.70 4.97 -12.26
N ALA A 154 0.81 5.72 -11.61
CA ALA A 154 -0.62 5.67 -11.79
C ALA A 154 -1.17 7.06 -12.15
N ILE A 155 -2.36 7.08 -12.74
CA ILE A 155 -3.13 8.29 -12.96
C ILE A 155 -4.14 8.42 -11.82
N ASP A 156 -4.09 9.52 -11.08
CA ASP A 156 -5.08 9.84 -10.04
C ASP A 156 -5.65 11.24 -10.31
N ARG A 157 -6.95 11.30 -10.65
CA ARG A 157 -7.70 12.55 -10.86
C ARG A 157 -6.98 13.59 -11.77
N GLY A 158 -6.28 13.11 -12.79
CA GLY A 158 -5.55 13.97 -13.75
C GLY A 158 -4.12 14.34 -13.32
N ASP A 159 -3.66 13.87 -12.17
CA ASP A 159 -2.26 13.92 -11.77
C ASP A 159 -1.55 12.61 -12.10
N LEU A 160 -0.24 12.72 -12.30
CA LEU A 160 0.66 11.58 -12.37
C LEU A 160 1.18 11.30 -10.97
N VAL A 161 0.88 10.14 -10.42
CA VAL A 161 1.38 9.69 -9.11
C VAL A 161 2.44 8.64 -9.36
N VAL A 162 3.68 8.93 -9.00
CA VAL A 162 4.81 7.99 -9.10
C VAL A 162 5.12 7.47 -7.71
N THR A 163 5.00 6.17 -7.52
CA THR A 163 5.39 5.47 -6.31
C THR A 163 6.70 4.76 -6.54
N LYS A 164 7.62 4.89 -5.58
CA LYS A 164 8.88 4.16 -5.53
C LYS A 164 8.93 3.35 -4.25
N GLN A 165 8.93 2.02 -4.36
CA GLN A 165 9.15 1.16 -3.21
C GLN A 165 10.59 1.31 -2.70
N VAL A 166 10.76 1.27 -1.38
CA VAL A 166 12.08 1.37 -0.77
C VAL A 166 12.36 0.18 0.13
N TYR A 167 13.49 -0.45 -0.18
CA TYR A 167 13.97 -1.68 0.40
C TYR A 167 15.18 -1.40 1.30
N ALA A 168 15.17 -1.94 2.51
CA ALA A 168 16.36 -2.13 3.31
C ALA A 168 17.19 -3.32 2.77
N LYS A 169 18.43 -3.45 3.24
CA LYS A 169 19.42 -4.40 2.71
C LYS A 169 18.94 -5.87 2.67
N ALA A 170 18.04 -6.26 3.58
CA ALA A 170 17.57 -7.63 3.74
C ALA A 170 16.09 -7.81 3.40
N ASP A 171 15.46 -6.82 2.78
CA ASP A 171 14.05 -6.92 2.42
C ASP A 171 13.89 -7.91 1.26
N PRO A 172 12.92 -8.85 1.35
CA PRO A 172 12.53 -9.63 0.20
C PRO A 172 11.78 -8.73 -0.79
N VAL A 173 11.69 -9.18 -2.05
CA VAL A 173 11.13 -8.36 -3.15
C VAL A 173 9.67 -7.98 -2.90
N ASP A 174 8.91 -8.84 -2.22
CA ASP A 174 7.50 -8.69 -1.91
C ASP A 174 7.21 -7.94 -0.59
N ASP A 175 8.22 -7.65 0.24
CA ASP A 175 8.07 -6.95 1.52
C ASP A 175 9.03 -5.75 1.65
N PRO A 176 8.74 -4.63 0.96
CA PRO A 176 9.54 -3.40 1.08
C PRO A 176 9.39 -2.77 2.47
N SER A 177 10.42 -2.07 2.93
CA SER A 177 10.38 -1.29 4.18
C SER A 177 9.50 -0.04 4.12
N GLY A 178 9.14 0.43 2.94
CA GLY A 178 8.39 1.66 2.77
C GLY A 178 8.27 2.08 1.32
N GLU A 179 7.84 3.32 1.12
CA GLU A 179 7.62 3.88 -0.22
C GLU A 179 7.79 5.40 -0.25
N GLU A 180 8.15 5.93 -1.41
CA GLU A 180 8.08 7.36 -1.72
C GLU A 180 7.03 7.59 -2.79
N ILE A 181 6.03 8.39 -2.46
CA ILE A 181 4.97 8.79 -3.39
C ILE A 181 5.23 10.23 -3.80
N THR A 182 5.36 10.46 -5.10
CA THR A 182 5.50 11.80 -5.68
C THR A 182 4.34 12.09 -6.63
N THR A 183 3.56 13.12 -6.33
CA THR A 183 2.48 13.58 -7.21
C THR A 183 3.01 14.70 -8.10
N TYR A 184 2.80 14.55 -9.40
CA TYR A 184 3.14 15.54 -10.41
C TYR A 184 1.88 16.05 -11.11
N ARG A 185 1.89 17.35 -11.41
CA ARG A 185 0.86 18.00 -12.22
C ARG A 185 1.48 18.64 -13.45
N TRP A 186 0.83 18.50 -14.58
CA TRP A 186 1.22 19.19 -15.79
C TRP A 186 1.03 20.70 -15.64
N SER A 187 2.09 21.47 -15.83
CA SER A 187 2.05 22.93 -15.85
C SER A 187 3.18 23.47 -16.70
N ALA A 188 2.89 24.52 -17.48
CA ALA A 188 3.90 25.20 -18.31
C ALA A 188 4.74 24.24 -19.19
N GLY A 189 4.10 23.22 -19.78
CA GLY A 189 4.77 22.30 -20.72
C GLY A 189 5.60 21.20 -20.07
N LYS A 190 5.47 20.95 -18.76
CA LYS A 190 6.17 19.86 -18.06
C LYS A 190 5.38 19.37 -16.85
N PHE A 191 5.71 18.16 -16.39
CA PHE A 191 5.25 17.69 -15.09
C PHE A 191 6.06 18.34 -13.97
N ALA A 192 5.38 19.08 -13.09
CA ALA A 192 5.96 19.70 -11.91
C ALA A 192 5.48 18.96 -10.67
N ARG A 193 6.43 18.57 -9.79
CA ARG A 193 6.11 17.96 -8.50
C ARG A 193 5.24 18.90 -7.67
N GLN A 194 4.09 18.40 -7.23
CA GLN A 194 3.17 19.09 -6.32
C GLN A 194 3.40 18.65 -4.88
N TYR A 195 3.48 17.32 -4.67
CA TYR A 195 3.57 16.71 -3.35
C TYR A 195 4.61 15.60 -3.35
N TRP A 196 5.15 15.33 -2.17
CA TRP A 196 6.00 14.18 -1.90
C TRP A 196 5.67 13.65 -0.50
N VAL A 197 5.51 12.34 -0.40
CA VAL A 197 5.21 11.64 0.85
C VAL A 197 6.17 10.46 0.95
N ARG A 198 6.69 10.24 2.16
CA ARG A 198 7.47 9.06 2.53
C ARG A 198 6.69 8.29 3.58
N ASN A 199 6.43 7.03 3.29
CA ASN A 199 5.86 6.10 4.26
C ASN A 199 6.92 5.08 4.68
N GLU A 200 6.92 4.73 5.95
CA GLU A 200 7.68 3.62 6.50
C GLU A 200 6.68 2.58 7.00
N TYR A 201 6.86 1.34 6.59
CA TYR A 201 5.98 0.25 6.97
C TYR A 201 6.41 -0.38 8.29
N SER A 202 5.43 -0.76 9.10
CA SER A 202 5.68 -1.44 10.37
C SER A 202 6.18 -2.85 10.12
N ARG A 203 7.24 -3.24 10.83
CA ARG A 203 7.76 -4.62 10.84
C ARG A 203 7.04 -5.54 11.83
N ALA A 204 6.07 -5.04 12.58
CA ALA A 204 5.45 -5.76 13.69
C ALA A 204 4.50 -6.89 13.27
N VAL A 205 4.15 -6.97 11.98
CA VAL A 205 3.26 -8.01 11.43
C VAL A 205 4.03 -8.75 10.33
N GLY A 206 4.34 -10.04 10.55
CA GLY A 206 5.14 -10.84 9.61
C GLY A 206 5.97 -11.94 10.25
N GLU A 207 6.35 -11.78 11.53
CA GLU A 207 7.03 -12.82 12.32
C GLU A 207 6.03 -13.66 13.14
N GLY A 208 4.97 -14.13 12.49
CA GLY A 208 3.99 -15.01 13.08
C GLY A 208 4.18 -16.41 12.54
N GLU A 209 5.14 -17.17 13.06
CA GLU A 209 5.00 -18.63 13.03
C GLU A 209 3.69 -18.92 13.74
N VAL A 210 2.67 -19.30 12.97
CA VAL A 210 1.46 -19.89 13.51
C VAL A 210 1.87 -21.20 14.16
N VAL A 211 2.36 -21.13 15.40
CA VAL A 211 2.35 -22.28 16.29
C VAL A 211 0.88 -22.63 16.44
N ALA A 212 0.44 -23.61 15.64
CA ALA A 212 -0.83 -24.25 15.82
C ALA A 212 -0.85 -24.72 17.29
N SER A 213 -1.56 -23.99 18.15
CA SER A 213 -1.75 -24.40 19.52
C SER A 213 -2.49 -25.73 19.43
N GLU A 214 -1.77 -26.81 19.71
CA GLU A 214 -2.31 -28.16 19.72
C GLU A 214 -3.58 -28.14 20.57
N ALA A 215 -4.71 -28.47 19.95
CA ALA A 215 -5.99 -28.53 20.65
C ALA A 215 -5.84 -29.54 21.80
N PRO A 216 -6.25 -29.21 23.04
CA PRO A 216 -6.15 -30.16 24.14
C PRO A 216 -6.91 -31.43 23.77
N ALA A 217 -6.25 -32.58 23.93
CA ALA A 217 -6.84 -33.88 23.66
C ALA A 217 -8.14 -34.02 24.45
N PRO A 218 -9.19 -34.63 23.88
CA PRO A 218 -10.41 -34.88 24.62
C PRO A 218 -10.10 -35.83 25.78
N ASP A 219 -10.36 -35.39 27.01
CA ASP A 219 -10.31 -36.23 28.20
C ASP A 219 -11.26 -37.41 28.01
N GLY A 220 -10.68 -38.60 27.84
CA GLY A 220 -11.41 -39.84 27.72
C GLY A 220 -11.61 -40.49 29.07
N GLY A 221 -12.88 -40.63 29.49
CA GLY A 221 -13.40 -41.75 30.28
C GLY A 221 -13.21 -41.69 31.79
#